data_AF-A0A7S1I278-F1
#
_entry.id   AF-A0A7S1I278-F1
#
_cell.length_a   1.000
_cell.length_b   1.000
_cell.length_c   1.000
_cell.angle_alpha   90.00
_cell.angle_beta   90.00
_cell.angle_gamma   90.00
#
_symmetry.space_group_name_H-M   'P 1'
#
loop_
_entity.id
_entity.type
_entity.pdbx_description
1 polymer ?
#
loop_
_entity_poly.entity_id
_entity_poly.type
_entity_poly.pdbx_seq_one_letter_code
_entity_poly.pdbx_strand_id
1 'polypeptide(L)'
;MNLTTVLTSIQQLMGEPNCNDPLMHDITEEYLSNREQFMARAKASVQEHARVASTKRGIDDAVKPSTTIDSTQAPLDEQRCETSNVYTATSKSSSSMFKRRKVDT
;
A
#
# COMPACT_ATOMS: atom_id res chain seq x y z
N MET A 1 -31.36 7.06 1.83
CA MET A 1 -30.08 6.79 1.14
C MET A 1 -30.32 5.68 0.14
N ASN A 2 -29.98 5.90 -1.13
CA ASN A 2 -30.25 4.97 -2.23
C ASN A 2 -28.96 4.30 -2.68
N LEU A 3 -28.97 2.97 -2.90
CA LEU A 3 -27.77 2.23 -3.33
C LEU A 3 -27.18 2.82 -4.62
N THR A 4 -28.02 3.19 -5.59
CA THR A 4 -27.59 3.84 -6.83
C THR A 4 -26.80 5.11 -6.55
N THR A 5 -27.28 5.95 -5.64
CA THR A 5 -26.59 7.20 -5.26
C THR A 5 -25.22 6.92 -4.64
N VAL A 6 -25.12 5.89 -3.79
CA VAL A 6 -23.83 5.48 -3.20
C VAL A 6 -22.89 4.96 -4.29
N LEU A 7 -23.35 4.10 -5.19
CA LEU A 7 -22.52 3.56 -6.28
C LEU A 7 -22.06 4.65 -7.25
N THR A 8 -22.94 5.59 -7.59
CA THR A 8 -22.59 6.76 -8.41
C THR A 8 -21.56 7.63 -7.70
N SER A 9 -21.68 7.83 -6.37
CA SER A 9 -20.67 8.59 -5.61
C SER A 9 -19.30 7.89 -5.59
N ILE A 10 -19.26 6.56 -5.49
CA ILE A 10 -18.02 5.78 -5.57
C ILE A 10 -17.39 5.92 -6.96
N GLN A 11 -18.20 5.83 -8.03
CA GLN A 11 -17.71 6.02 -9.40
C GLN A 11 -17.13 7.42 -9.61
N GLN A 12 -17.75 8.46 -9.01
CA GLN A 12 -17.21 9.80 -9.06
C GLN A 12 -15.83 9.87 -8.37
N LEU A 13 -15.67 9.26 -7.19
CA LEU A 13 -14.37 9.22 -6.49
C LEU A 13 -13.29 8.46 -7.27
N MET A 14 -13.66 7.48 -8.10
CA MET A 14 -12.69 6.80 -8.96
C MET A 14 -12.17 7.70 -10.10
N GLY A 15 -12.98 8.65 -10.58
CA GLY A 15 -12.55 9.66 -11.55
C GLY A 15 -11.81 10.84 -10.90
N GLU A 16 -12.28 11.25 -9.72
CA GLU A 16 -11.81 12.40 -8.96
C GLU A 16 -11.54 11.99 -7.51
N PRO A 17 -10.34 11.45 -7.22
CA PRO A 17 -9.99 10.98 -5.89
C PRO A 17 -9.86 12.16 -4.92
N ASN A 18 -10.31 11.97 -3.67
CA ASN A 18 -10.23 12.97 -2.63
C ASN A 18 -8.84 12.96 -1.96
N CYS A 19 -8.04 13.99 -2.20
CA CYS A 19 -6.67 14.10 -1.65
C CYS A 19 -6.60 14.85 -0.31
N ASN A 20 -7.68 15.51 0.10
CA ASN A 20 -7.70 16.31 1.33
C ASN A 20 -7.89 15.45 2.59
N ASP A 21 -8.49 14.27 2.42
CA ASP A 21 -8.71 13.28 3.46
C ASP A 21 -8.22 11.91 2.97
N PRO A 22 -6.89 11.65 3.04
CA PRO A 22 -6.30 10.44 2.50
C PRO A 22 -6.55 9.25 3.42
N LEU A 23 -7.07 8.17 2.84
CA LEU A 23 -7.11 6.87 3.53
C LEU A 23 -5.71 6.24 3.61
N MET A 24 -4.91 6.37 2.54
CA MET A 24 -3.54 5.85 2.44
C MET A 24 -2.61 6.99 2.02
N HIS A 25 -1.74 7.41 2.92
CA HIS A 25 -0.94 8.63 2.75
C HIS A 25 0.09 8.50 1.63
N ASP A 26 0.77 7.36 1.53
CA ASP A 26 1.78 7.05 0.52
C ASP A 26 1.20 7.13 -0.91
N ILE A 27 0.01 6.57 -1.11
CA ILE A 27 -0.67 6.59 -2.40
C ILE A 27 -1.15 8.01 -2.75
N THR A 28 -1.60 8.78 -1.77
CA THR A 28 -1.99 10.18 -1.98
C THR A 28 -0.78 11.05 -2.32
N GLU A 29 0.36 10.86 -1.65
CA GLU A 29 1.61 11.54 -1.99
C GLU A 29 2.07 11.18 -3.41
N GLU A 30 1.98 9.91 -3.81
CA GLU A 30 2.28 9.48 -5.19
C GLU A 30 1.33 10.15 -6.19
N TYR A 31 0.04 10.24 -5.88
CA TYR A 31 -0.95 10.92 -6.72
C TYR A 31 -0.67 12.41 -6.90
N LEU A 32 -0.27 13.10 -5.83
CA LEU A 32 0.03 14.54 -5.84
C LEU A 32 1.38 14.86 -6.50
N SER A 33 2.38 13.99 -6.33
CA SER A 33 3.74 14.19 -6.84
C SER A 33 3.91 13.73 -8.29
N ASN A 34 3.37 12.57 -8.66
CA ASN A 34 3.53 11.97 -9.99
C ASN A 34 2.28 11.21 -10.45
N ARG A 35 1.42 11.95 -11.16
CA ARG A 35 0.18 11.44 -11.74
C ARG A 35 0.40 10.25 -12.69
N GLU A 36 1.49 10.24 -13.46
CA GLU A 36 1.76 9.20 -14.46
C GLU A 36 2.13 7.86 -13.81
N GLN A 37 2.99 7.91 -12.80
CA GLN A 37 3.39 6.72 -12.03
C GLN A 37 2.20 6.12 -11.29
N PHE A 38 1.40 6.96 -10.61
CA PHE A 38 0.16 6.54 -9.97
C PHE A 38 -0.78 5.85 -10.98
N MET A 39 -0.96 6.41 -12.18
CA MET A 39 -1.80 5.82 -13.22
C MET A 39 -1.27 4.48 -13.73
N ALA A 40 0.05 4.32 -13.88
CA ALA A 40 0.65 3.05 -14.27
C ALA A 40 0.39 1.97 -13.21
N ARG A 41 0.59 2.32 -11.93
CA ARG A 41 0.33 1.42 -10.79
C ARG A 41 -1.16 1.08 -10.65
N ALA A 42 -2.04 2.06 -10.81
CA ALA A 42 -3.49 1.85 -10.79
C ALA A 42 -3.93 0.89 -11.91
N LYS A 43 -3.41 1.05 -13.13
CA LYS A 43 -3.68 0.12 -14.24
C LYS A 43 -3.19 -1.30 -13.94
N ALA A 44 -1.99 -1.45 -13.37
CA ALA A 44 -1.47 -2.76 -12.97
C ALA A 44 -2.31 -3.42 -11.86
N SER A 45 -2.83 -2.64 -10.91
CA SER A 45 -3.73 -3.16 -9.88
C SER A 45 -5.09 -3.59 -10.45
N VAL A 46 -5.68 -2.78 -11.34
CA VAL A 46 -6.93 -3.13 -12.05
C VAL A 46 -6.76 -4.41 -12.86
N GLN A 47 -5.61 -4.53 -13.53
CA GLN A 47 -5.20 -5.70 -14.29
C GLN A 47 -5.19 -6.98 -13.45
N GLU A 48 -4.64 -6.92 -12.25
CA GLU A 48 -4.45 -8.08 -11.39
C GLU A 48 -5.73 -8.48 -10.64
N HIS A 49 -6.51 -7.50 -10.17
CA HIS A 49 -7.58 -7.74 -9.20
C HIS A 49 -8.99 -7.45 -9.71
N ALA A 50 -9.15 -6.51 -10.64
CA ALA A 50 -10.47 -6.03 -11.07
C ALA A 50 -10.86 -6.52 -12.47
N ARG A 51 -10.00 -7.27 -13.16
CA ARG A 51 -10.37 -7.93 -14.41
C ARG A 51 -11.47 -8.95 -14.13
N VAL A 52 -12.67 -8.62 -14.60
CA VAL A 52 -13.75 -9.57 -14.72
C VAL A 52 -13.24 -10.67 -15.65
N ALA A 53 -13.03 -11.87 -15.13
CA ALA A 53 -12.91 -13.04 -15.97
C ALA A 53 -14.21 -13.13 -16.76
N SER A 54 -14.16 -12.72 -18.03
CA SER A 54 -15.29 -12.86 -18.94
C SER A 54 -15.62 -14.35 -19.01
N THR A 55 -16.65 -14.75 -18.28
CA THR A 55 -17.33 -16.05 -18.37
C THR A 55 -16.51 -17.26 -17.88
N LYS A 56 -16.69 -17.61 -16.59
CA LYS A 56 -16.92 -18.97 -16.05
C LYS A 56 -16.69 -18.95 -14.53
N ARG A 57 -17.67 -18.50 -13.76
CA ARG A 57 -17.87 -19.01 -12.40
C ARG A 57 -19.23 -19.68 -12.40
N GLY A 58 -19.17 -20.99 -12.68
CA GLY A 58 -20.28 -21.89 -12.46
C GLY A 58 -20.72 -21.80 -11.00
N ILE A 59 -22.03 -21.93 -10.83
CA ILE A 59 -22.69 -22.08 -9.55
C ILE A 59 -22.37 -23.50 -9.07
N ASP A 60 -21.24 -23.72 -8.41
CA ASP A 60 -20.97 -24.99 -7.73
C ASP A 60 -20.16 -24.73 -6.45
N ASP A 61 -20.67 -25.23 -5.34
CA ASP A 61 -20.23 -25.09 -3.96
C ASP A 61 -18.74 -25.38 -3.69
N ALA A 62 -18.10 -24.49 -2.91
CA ALA A 62 -17.18 -24.90 -1.85
C ALA A 62 -16.78 -23.68 -0.99
N VAL A 63 -17.43 -23.59 0.16
CA VAL A 63 -16.99 -22.76 1.27
C VAL A 63 -15.56 -23.14 1.67
N LYS A 64 -14.66 -22.16 1.71
CA LYS A 64 -13.55 -22.15 2.66
C LYS A 64 -13.31 -20.72 3.14
N PRO A 65 -13.93 -20.30 4.26
CA PRO A 65 -13.60 -19.04 4.89
C PRO A 65 -12.30 -19.24 5.67
N SER A 66 -11.24 -18.55 5.26
CA SER A 66 -10.06 -18.32 6.11
C SER A 66 -9.42 -17.00 5.70
N THR A 67 -10.15 -15.90 5.86
CA THR A 67 -9.53 -14.61 6.17
C THR A 67 -9.62 -14.50 7.69
N THR A 68 -8.53 -14.83 8.37
CA THR A 68 -8.33 -14.51 9.78
C THR A 68 -8.32 -13.00 9.89
N ILE A 69 -9.47 -12.44 10.23
CA ILE A 69 -9.60 -11.08 10.74
C ILE A 69 -9.37 -11.23 12.25
N ASP A 70 -8.14 -11.01 12.70
CA ASP A 70 -7.88 -10.78 14.12
C ASP A 70 -8.06 -9.29 14.40
N SER A 71 -9.28 -8.95 14.81
CA SER A 71 -9.53 -7.75 15.59
C SER A 71 -9.16 -8.06 17.04
N THR A 72 -7.89 -7.90 17.40
CA THR A 72 -7.54 -7.67 18.81
C THR A 72 -7.61 -6.16 19.04
N GLN A 73 -8.72 -5.74 19.67
CA GLN A 73 -8.85 -4.42 20.29
C GLN A 73 -7.75 -4.22 21.34
N ALA A 74 -7.18 -3.03 21.32
CA ALA A 74 -6.19 -2.52 22.27
C ALA A 74 -6.64 -2.61 23.74
N PRO A 75 -5.69 -2.74 24.69
CA PRO A 75 -5.68 -1.92 25.90
C PRO A 75 -4.77 -0.70 25.67
N LEU A 76 -5.29 0.45 26.10
CA LEU A 76 -4.61 1.74 26.11
C LEU A 76 -3.31 1.67 26.94
N ASP A 77 -2.19 2.08 26.36
CA ASP A 77 -1.17 2.84 27.08
C ASP A 77 -0.38 3.71 26.11
N GLU A 78 -0.56 5.01 26.29
CA GLU A 78 0.08 6.11 25.58
C GLU A 78 1.47 6.34 26.17
N GLN A 79 2.56 6.02 25.44
CA GLN A 79 3.78 6.85 25.51
C GLN A 79 4.80 6.56 24.40
N ARG A 80 4.87 7.56 23.50
CA ARG A 80 6.09 8.23 23.00
C ARG A 80 6.79 7.67 21.75
N CYS A 81 6.94 8.60 20.80
CA CYS A 81 7.70 8.56 19.55
C CYS A 81 9.16 8.09 19.72
N GLU A 82 9.69 7.35 18.75
CA GLU A 82 10.77 7.80 17.83
C GLU A 82 11.25 6.64 16.93
N THR A 83 11.11 6.89 15.62
CA THR A 83 11.96 6.45 14.50
C THR A 83 12.68 5.11 14.56
N SER A 84 12.43 4.25 13.55
CA SER A 84 13.35 4.05 12.43
C SER A 84 13.05 2.75 11.68
N ASN A 85 12.72 2.86 10.39
CA ASN A 85 13.26 1.93 9.40
C ASN A 85 13.44 2.66 8.07
N VAL A 86 14.70 2.70 7.68
CA VAL A 86 15.29 3.51 6.62
C VAL A 86 15.10 2.79 5.29
N TYR A 87 14.39 3.40 4.35
CA TYR A 87 14.53 3.08 2.94
C TYR A 87 15.86 3.66 2.45
N THR A 88 16.72 2.80 1.90
CA THR A 88 18.10 3.12 1.55
C THR A 88 18.19 4.09 0.38
N ALA A 89 18.70 5.30 0.62
CA ALA A 89 19.22 6.18 -0.43
C ALA A 89 20.70 5.85 -0.69
N THR A 90 21.04 5.52 -1.93
CA THR A 90 22.42 5.42 -2.38
C THR A 90 23.05 6.82 -2.39
N SER A 91 24.14 7.02 -1.65
CA SER A 91 25.07 8.11 -1.92
C SER A 91 26.49 7.64 -1.63
N LYS A 92 27.28 7.57 -2.70
CA LYS A 92 28.72 7.29 -2.66
C LYS A 92 29.40 8.42 -1.89
N SER A 93 30.06 8.11 -0.79
CA SER A 93 31.05 9.00 -0.20
C SER A 93 32.24 8.19 0.28
N SER A 94 33.38 8.50 -0.33
CA SER A 94 34.72 8.06 0.03
C SER A 94 34.97 8.14 1.53
N SER A 95 35.70 7.16 2.08
CA SER A 95 37.02 7.41 2.70
C SER A 95 37.42 6.33 3.71
N SER A 96 38.69 5.97 3.61
CA SER A 96 39.59 5.50 4.68
C SER A 96 39.53 4.03 5.10
N MET A 97 40.54 3.32 4.61
CA MET A 97 40.86 1.91 4.78
C MET A 97 41.62 1.68 6.09
N PHE A 98 40.97 1.17 7.14
CA PHE A 98 41.65 0.75 8.37
C PHE A 98 42.29 -0.64 8.18
N LYS A 99 43.62 -0.67 8.08
CA LYS A 99 44.43 -1.90 7.97
C LYS A 99 44.44 -2.64 9.31
N ARG A 100 43.91 -3.87 9.35
CA ARG A 100 44.01 -4.78 10.52
C ARG A 100 45.41 -5.38 10.57
N ARG A 101 46.10 -5.16 11.68
CA ARG A 101 47.34 -5.87 12.05
C ARG A 101 46.97 -7.31 12.40
N LYS A 102 47.56 -8.29 11.70
CA LYS A 102 47.59 -9.68 12.16
C LYS A 102 48.55 -9.75 13.35
N VAL A 103 48.09 -10.35 14.44
CA VAL A 103 48.94 -10.95 15.46
C VAL A 103 49.12 -12.38 15.02
N ASP A 104 50.37 -12.78 14.78
CA ASP A 104 50.74 -14.17 14.55
C ASP A 104 51.16 -14.80 15.88
N THR A 105 50.64 -16.03 16.07
CA THR A 105 51.05 -17.14 16.96
C THR A 105 51.24 -16.87 18.44
#